data_AF-A0A0U3NCR5-F1
#
_entry.id   AF-A0A0U3NCR5-F1
#
_cell.length_a   1.000
_cell.length_b   1.000
_cell.length_c   1.000
_cell.angle_alpha   90.00
_cell.angle_beta   90.00
_cell.angle_gamma   90.00
#
_symmetry.space_group_name_H-M   'P 1'
#
loop_
_entity.id
_entity.type
_entity.pdbx_description
1 polymer ?
#
loop_
_entity_poly.entity_id
_entity_poly.type
_entity_poly.pdbx_seq_one_letter_code
_entity_poly.pdbx_strand_id
1 'polypeptide(L)'
;MPPRPPTTGPGQLNEAAQLTDQLQQAGYTKRDIARIIDRDPSLVSQFYTKNKGAAFVPALRQVLAAVQTAGITDLPELTALAARHITRRTTAAGTRARVRSKAVLITPTGSGTGRVGAQAIASGSSRLRPLIAEAARQGLRLAFTVRLAKTGYVHPSGSRTDSPGIRRDVIQRADHTEERSYGSAQTGGFDAADFARRVDAAGGDVTAAVHQWLVETGRIHLDAHVLHLEIRTWRPR
;
A
#
# COMPACT_ATOMS: atom_id res chain seq x y z
N MET A 1 23.99 29.27 -4.89
CA MET A 1 24.14 27.86 -5.32
C MET A 1 23.45 26.98 -4.29
N PRO A 2 22.56 26.04 -4.68
CA PRO A 2 22.05 25.06 -3.75
C PRO A 2 23.14 24.03 -3.41
N PRO A 3 23.20 23.52 -2.17
CA PRO A 3 24.19 22.52 -1.79
C PRO A 3 23.94 21.22 -2.56
N ARG A 4 25.00 20.68 -3.18
CA ARG A 4 24.98 19.35 -3.80
C ARG A 4 24.64 18.30 -2.73
N PRO A 5 23.73 17.35 -3.01
CA PRO A 5 23.53 16.22 -2.13
C PRO A 5 24.84 15.41 -2.03
N PRO A 6 25.18 14.89 -0.85
CA PRO A 6 26.41 14.12 -0.66
C PRO A 6 26.35 12.87 -1.52
N THR A 7 27.27 12.77 -2.47
CA THR A 7 27.60 11.54 -3.18
C THR A 7 28.14 10.54 -2.17
N THR A 8 27.30 9.60 -1.73
CA THR A 8 27.75 8.38 -1.08
C THR A 8 28.72 7.68 -2.04
N GLY A 9 29.99 7.54 -1.63
CA GLY A 9 30.97 6.67 -2.31
C GLY A 9 30.45 5.23 -2.43
N PRO A 10 31.19 4.31 -3.07
CA PRO A 10 30.75 2.93 -3.30
C PRO A 10 30.39 2.28 -1.96
N GLY A 11 29.10 2.32 -1.64
CA GLY A 11 28.57 1.89 -0.36
C GLY A 11 28.76 0.40 -0.27
N GLN A 12 29.48 -0.04 0.76
CA GLN A 12 29.65 -1.44 1.06
C GLN A 12 28.28 -2.12 0.99
N LEU A 13 28.11 -3.04 0.03
CA LEU A 13 26.84 -3.72 -0.18
C LEU A 13 26.41 -4.35 1.13
N ASN A 14 25.13 -4.26 1.44
CA ASN A 14 24.64 -4.93 2.62
C ASN A 14 24.73 -6.44 2.47
N GLU A 15 24.71 -7.14 3.59
CA GLU A 15 24.97 -8.58 3.57
C GLU A 15 23.97 -9.35 2.68
N ALA A 16 22.70 -8.96 2.69
CA ALA A 16 21.69 -9.57 1.83
C ALA A 16 22.03 -9.38 0.34
N ALA A 17 22.53 -8.22 -0.06
CA ALA A 17 22.97 -7.93 -1.42
C ALA A 17 24.23 -8.74 -1.78
N GLN A 18 25.21 -8.83 -0.89
CA GLN A 18 26.42 -9.64 -1.10
C GLN A 18 26.10 -11.13 -1.29
N LEU A 19 25.20 -11.70 -0.47
CA LEU A 19 24.75 -13.08 -0.61
C LEU A 19 23.94 -13.28 -1.90
N THR A 20 23.15 -12.28 -2.29
CA THR A 20 22.41 -12.31 -3.55
C THR A 20 23.35 -12.29 -4.76
N ASP A 21 24.45 -11.54 -4.70
CA ASP A 21 25.47 -11.51 -5.76
C ASP A 21 26.17 -12.87 -5.90
N GLN A 22 26.49 -13.52 -4.78
CA GLN A 22 27.10 -14.87 -4.81
C GLN A 22 26.14 -15.91 -5.40
N LEU A 23 24.84 -15.83 -5.09
CA LEU A 23 23.84 -16.68 -5.73
C LEU A 23 23.68 -16.36 -7.23
N GLN A 24 23.78 -15.10 -7.64
CA GLN A 24 23.79 -14.74 -9.06
C GLN A 24 25.02 -15.28 -9.79
N GLN A 25 26.19 -15.25 -9.16
CA GLN A 25 27.41 -15.87 -9.70
C GLN A 25 27.28 -17.39 -9.83
N ALA A 26 26.51 -18.03 -8.95
CA ALA A 26 26.14 -19.44 -9.05
C ALA A 26 25.03 -19.72 -10.09
N GLY A 27 24.58 -18.72 -10.86
CA GLY A 27 23.64 -18.88 -11.98
C GLY A 27 22.17 -18.60 -11.64
N TYR A 28 21.83 -18.20 -10.42
CA TYR A 28 20.45 -17.90 -10.04
C TYR A 28 20.03 -16.48 -10.45
N THR A 29 18.88 -16.35 -11.10
CA THR A 29 18.37 -15.02 -11.42
C THR A 29 17.80 -14.33 -10.18
N LYS A 30 17.66 -12.98 -10.23
CA LYS A 30 16.93 -12.24 -9.18
C LYS A 30 15.52 -12.76 -8.94
N ARG A 31 14.88 -13.31 -9.97
CA ARG A 31 13.53 -13.89 -9.86
C ARG A 31 13.56 -15.21 -9.10
N ASP A 32 14.57 -16.03 -9.33
CA ASP A 32 14.73 -17.31 -8.62
C ASP A 32 15.06 -17.09 -7.16
N ILE A 33 15.97 -16.17 -6.87
CA ILE A 33 16.31 -15.78 -5.48
C ILE A 33 15.07 -15.24 -4.77
N ALA A 34 14.27 -14.41 -5.44
CA ALA A 34 13.01 -13.92 -4.88
C ALA A 34 12.02 -15.06 -4.58
N ARG A 35 11.91 -16.04 -5.49
CA ARG A 35 11.07 -17.23 -5.31
C ARG A 35 11.54 -18.08 -4.12
N ILE A 36 12.85 -18.32 -3.99
CA ILE A 36 13.45 -19.07 -2.88
C ILE A 36 13.06 -18.45 -1.52
N ILE A 37 13.06 -17.12 -1.41
CA ILE A 37 12.69 -16.44 -0.17
C ILE A 37 11.19 -16.11 -0.04
N ASP A 38 10.36 -16.63 -0.94
CA ASP A 38 8.91 -16.38 -0.99
C ASP A 38 8.55 -14.88 -1.15
N ARG A 39 9.28 -14.13 -1.97
CA ARG A 39 9.05 -12.68 -2.15
C ARG A 39 9.02 -12.26 -3.60
N ASP A 40 8.56 -11.03 -3.81
CA ASP A 40 8.57 -10.38 -5.11
C ASP A 40 10.00 -9.92 -5.49
N PRO A 41 10.43 -10.03 -6.77
CA PRO A 41 11.75 -9.59 -7.22
C PRO A 41 12.09 -8.14 -6.89
N SER A 42 11.09 -7.26 -6.76
CA SER A 42 11.30 -5.87 -6.32
C SER A 42 11.89 -5.77 -4.91
N LEU A 43 11.68 -6.76 -4.04
CA LEU A 43 12.31 -6.80 -2.73
C LEU A 43 13.81 -7.07 -2.84
N VAL A 44 14.22 -7.98 -3.73
CA VAL A 44 15.64 -8.29 -3.98
C VAL A 44 16.35 -7.05 -4.51
N SER A 45 15.73 -6.29 -5.43
CA SER A 45 16.26 -5.00 -5.88
C SER A 45 16.39 -3.95 -4.74
N GLN A 46 15.59 -4.07 -3.68
CA GLN A 46 15.67 -3.20 -2.52
C GLN A 46 16.81 -3.56 -1.56
N PHE A 47 17.45 -4.73 -1.70
CA PHE A 47 18.66 -5.06 -0.94
C PHE A 47 19.78 -4.08 -1.31
N TYR A 48 19.98 -3.87 -2.61
CA TYR A 48 20.97 -2.95 -3.16
C TYR A 48 20.62 -1.48 -2.96
N THR A 49 19.35 -1.11 -3.17
CA THR A 49 18.97 0.31 -3.26
C THR A 49 18.48 0.92 -1.95
N LYS A 50 17.94 0.11 -1.03
CA LYS A 50 17.28 0.59 0.19
C LYS A 50 17.83 -0.02 1.46
N ASN A 51 18.99 -0.70 1.38
CA ASN A 51 19.61 -1.40 2.48
C ASN A 51 18.63 -2.35 3.22
N LYS A 52 17.70 -2.98 2.50
CA LYS A 52 16.76 -3.96 3.06
C LYS A 52 17.37 -5.36 3.04
N GLY A 53 16.68 -6.32 3.66
CA GLY A 53 17.01 -7.74 3.49
C GLY A 53 17.61 -8.41 4.72
N ALA A 54 17.91 -7.67 5.80
CA ALA A 54 18.48 -8.22 7.03
C ALA A 54 17.73 -9.45 7.57
N ALA A 55 16.39 -9.43 7.52
CA ALA A 55 15.55 -10.55 7.96
C ALA A 55 15.68 -11.83 7.11
N PHE A 56 16.25 -11.73 5.91
CA PHE A 56 16.43 -12.85 4.98
C PHE A 56 17.88 -13.35 4.95
N VAL A 57 18.83 -12.65 5.59
CA VAL A 57 20.23 -13.05 5.63
C VAL A 57 20.42 -14.48 6.15
N PRO A 58 19.78 -14.93 7.25
CA PRO A 58 19.91 -16.31 7.70
C PRO A 58 19.50 -17.33 6.64
N ALA A 59 18.38 -17.06 5.93
CA ALA A 59 17.90 -17.93 4.86
C ALA A 59 18.83 -17.93 3.65
N LEU A 60 19.30 -16.75 3.21
CA LEU A 60 20.22 -16.63 2.08
C LEU A 60 21.57 -17.32 2.35
N ARG A 61 22.10 -17.25 3.58
CA ARG A 61 23.31 -17.99 3.97
C ARG A 61 23.12 -19.50 3.83
N GLN A 62 21.99 -20.03 4.30
CA GLN A 62 21.72 -21.47 4.25
C GLN A 62 21.50 -21.96 2.81
N VAL A 63 20.80 -21.16 2.00
CA VAL A 63 20.65 -21.43 0.55
C VAL A 63 22.00 -21.43 -0.13
N LEU A 64 22.84 -20.42 0.11
CA LEU A 64 24.17 -20.34 -0.49
C LEU A 64 25.05 -21.52 -0.08
N ALA A 65 25.04 -21.89 1.20
CA ALA A 65 25.75 -23.07 1.69
C ALA A 65 25.25 -24.34 0.99
N ALA A 66 23.93 -24.55 0.90
CA ALA A 66 23.35 -25.70 0.21
C ALA A 66 23.75 -25.78 -1.28
N VAL A 67 23.81 -24.64 -1.97
CA VAL A 67 24.27 -24.56 -3.36
C VAL A 67 25.76 -24.89 -3.47
N GLN A 68 26.61 -24.30 -2.60
CA GLN A 68 28.06 -24.41 -2.70
C GLN A 68 28.63 -25.72 -2.16
N THR A 69 28.07 -26.27 -1.08
CA THR A 69 28.63 -27.42 -0.38
C THR A 69 27.85 -28.71 -0.61
N ALA A 70 26.52 -28.64 -0.68
CA ALA A 70 25.66 -29.80 -0.89
C ALA A 70 25.27 -30.00 -2.36
N GLY A 71 25.60 -29.05 -3.25
CA GLY A 71 25.30 -29.12 -4.68
C GLY A 71 23.81 -29.09 -5.00
N ILE A 72 22.98 -28.59 -4.08
CA ILE A 72 21.53 -28.53 -4.28
C ILE A 72 21.22 -27.44 -5.31
N THR A 73 20.55 -27.82 -6.39
CA THR A 73 20.19 -26.92 -7.50
C THR A 73 18.67 -26.80 -7.70
N ASP A 74 17.88 -27.67 -7.05
CA ASP A 74 16.44 -27.67 -7.17
C ASP A 74 15.79 -26.49 -6.41
N LEU A 75 15.00 -25.68 -7.13
CA LEU A 75 14.38 -24.49 -6.56
C LEU A 75 13.35 -24.79 -5.45
N PRO A 76 12.42 -25.75 -5.60
CA PRO A 76 11.56 -26.20 -4.50
C PRO A 76 12.33 -26.61 -3.24
N GLU A 77 13.42 -27.36 -3.38
CA GLU A 77 14.24 -27.78 -2.24
C GLU A 77 14.92 -26.58 -1.55
N LEU A 78 15.52 -25.68 -2.32
CA LEU A 78 16.11 -24.43 -1.80
C LEU A 78 15.05 -23.54 -1.12
N THR A 79 13.83 -23.51 -1.65
CA THR A 79 12.70 -22.77 -1.06
C THR A 79 12.29 -23.38 0.28
N ALA A 80 12.18 -24.71 0.35
CA ALA A 80 11.85 -25.42 1.59
C ALA A 80 12.93 -25.23 2.66
N LEU A 81 14.20 -25.18 2.27
CA LEU A 81 15.32 -24.86 3.15
C LEU A 81 15.20 -23.42 3.67
N ALA A 82 15.07 -22.45 2.76
CA ALA A 82 14.97 -21.03 3.10
C ALA A 82 13.82 -20.73 4.06
N ALA A 83 12.65 -21.36 3.85
CA ALA A 83 11.45 -21.15 4.66
C ALA A 83 11.68 -21.39 6.16
N ARG A 84 12.56 -22.33 6.53
CA ARG A 84 12.90 -22.64 7.94
C ARG A 84 13.64 -21.50 8.65
N HIS A 85 14.22 -20.58 7.88
CA HIS A 85 15.08 -19.50 8.37
C HIS A 85 14.47 -18.11 8.13
N ILE A 86 13.26 -18.01 7.58
CA ILE A 86 12.56 -16.73 7.37
C ILE A 86 11.56 -16.51 8.50
N THR A 87 11.92 -15.64 9.44
CA THR A 87 11.01 -15.26 10.51
C THR A 87 10.10 -14.12 10.09
N ARG A 88 8.79 -14.30 10.24
CA ARG A 88 7.82 -13.22 10.02
C ARG A 88 7.94 -12.18 11.14
N ARG A 89 7.98 -10.90 10.77
CA ARG A 89 7.96 -9.81 11.75
C ARG A 89 6.70 -9.90 12.64
N THR A 90 6.91 -9.76 13.94
CA THR A 90 5.85 -9.65 14.96
C THR A 90 5.69 -8.18 15.40
N THR A 91 4.52 -7.87 15.96
CA THR A 91 4.27 -6.61 16.66
C THR A 91 4.92 -6.66 18.04
N ALA A 92 4.97 -5.51 18.74
CA ALA A 92 5.45 -5.47 20.13
C ALA A 92 4.64 -6.39 21.08
N ALA A 93 3.39 -6.71 20.71
CA ALA A 93 2.51 -7.64 21.41
C ALA A 93 2.66 -9.11 20.96
N GLY A 94 3.70 -9.45 20.18
CA GLY A 94 3.96 -10.82 19.70
C GLY A 94 3.06 -11.31 18.57
N THR A 95 2.02 -10.55 18.19
CA THR A 95 1.13 -10.93 17.08
C THR A 95 1.80 -10.72 15.72
N ARG A 96 1.40 -11.49 14.71
CA ARG A 96 1.96 -11.34 13.34
C ARG A 96 1.72 -9.92 12.82
N ALA A 97 2.78 -9.23 12.41
CA ALA A 97 2.66 -7.89 11.85
C ALA A 97 1.84 -7.92 10.55
N ARG A 98 0.87 -7.01 10.44
CA ARG A 98 0.00 -6.88 9.26
C ARG A 98 0.84 -6.46 8.06
N VAL A 99 0.76 -7.23 6.98
CA VAL A 99 1.38 -6.87 5.69
C VAL A 99 0.53 -5.76 5.08
N ARG A 100 1.18 -4.63 4.74
CA ARG A 100 0.52 -3.52 4.06
C ARG A 100 0.43 -3.87 2.57
N SER A 101 -0.65 -4.56 2.18
CA SER A 101 -0.90 -4.95 0.79
C SER A 101 -1.35 -3.78 -0.08
N LYS A 102 -0.98 -3.84 -1.36
CA LYS A 102 -1.42 -2.93 -2.42
C LYS A 102 -2.80 -3.41 -2.89
N ALA A 103 -3.82 -2.57 -2.74
CA ALA A 103 -5.23 -2.80 -3.12
C ALA A 103 -5.76 -4.22 -2.82
N VAL A 104 -6.32 -4.41 -1.62
CA VAL A 104 -6.99 -5.67 -1.27
C VAL A 104 -8.38 -5.67 -1.89
N LEU A 105 -8.52 -6.50 -2.92
CA LEU A 105 -9.81 -7.05 -3.37
C LEU A 105 -10.56 -7.62 -2.17
N ILE A 106 -11.87 -7.41 -2.15
CA ILE A 106 -12.77 -7.71 -1.03
C ILE A 106 -12.49 -9.12 -0.49
N THR A 107 -12.20 -9.22 0.80
CA THR A 107 -11.96 -10.50 1.47
C THR A 107 -13.23 -11.36 1.45
N PRO A 108 -13.13 -12.69 1.65
CA PRO A 108 -14.31 -13.55 1.79
C PRO A 108 -15.27 -13.11 2.90
N THR A 109 -14.76 -12.40 3.91
CA THR A 109 -15.57 -11.82 5.00
C THR A 109 -16.31 -10.53 4.59
N GLY A 110 -16.24 -10.12 3.32
CA GLY A 110 -16.96 -8.97 2.79
C GLY A 110 -16.38 -7.61 3.18
N SER A 111 -15.06 -7.53 3.45
CA SER A 111 -14.38 -6.26 3.68
C SER A 111 -13.25 -6.01 2.67
N GLY A 112 -13.14 -4.78 2.17
CA GLY A 112 -12.17 -4.42 1.15
C GLY A 112 -11.45 -3.13 1.49
N THR A 113 -10.21 -2.98 1.02
CA THR A 113 -9.49 -1.71 1.15
C THR A 113 -8.54 -1.48 -0.01
N GLY A 114 -8.60 -0.28 -0.58
CA GLY A 114 -7.75 0.13 -1.68
C GLY A 114 -7.18 1.52 -1.40
N ARG A 115 -5.88 1.69 -1.63
CA ARG A 115 -5.18 2.94 -1.34
C ARG A 115 -4.31 3.39 -2.51
N VAL A 116 -4.34 4.68 -2.81
CA VAL A 116 -3.61 5.28 -3.91
C VAL A 116 -2.97 6.61 -3.51
N GLY A 117 -1.76 6.85 -4.02
CA GLY A 117 -1.04 8.12 -3.84
C GLY A 117 -0.89 8.86 -5.16
N ALA A 118 -0.21 10.01 -5.12
CA ALA A 118 -0.10 11.00 -6.20
C ALA A 118 0.00 10.42 -7.64
N GLN A 119 0.89 9.46 -7.90
CA GLN A 119 1.06 8.90 -9.25
C GLN A 119 -0.22 8.27 -9.83
N ALA A 120 -1.03 7.62 -8.98
CA ALA A 120 -2.28 7.00 -9.42
C ALA A 120 -3.45 7.99 -9.39
N ILE A 121 -3.38 9.07 -8.59
CA ILE A 121 -4.37 10.15 -8.65
C ILE A 121 -4.37 10.77 -10.05
N ALA A 122 -3.18 11.04 -10.62
CA ALA A 122 -3.03 11.62 -11.95
C ALA A 122 -3.63 10.78 -13.08
N SER A 123 -3.80 9.47 -12.89
CA SER A 123 -4.46 8.56 -13.82
C SER A 123 -5.88 8.16 -13.38
N GLY A 124 -6.52 9.01 -12.57
CA GLY A 124 -7.90 8.85 -12.13
C GLY A 124 -8.14 7.72 -11.13
N SER A 125 -7.07 7.15 -10.56
CA SER A 125 -7.14 6.07 -9.57
C SER A 125 -7.92 4.84 -10.05
N SER A 126 -7.96 4.60 -11.36
CA SER A 126 -8.78 3.57 -12.03
C SER A 126 -8.65 2.16 -11.42
N ARG A 127 -7.48 1.84 -10.84
CA ARG A 127 -7.25 0.58 -10.12
C ARG A 127 -8.14 0.37 -8.87
N LEU A 128 -8.80 1.40 -8.37
CA LEU A 128 -9.79 1.29 -7.29
C LEU A 128 -11.19 0.92 -7.81
N ARG A 129 -11.44 1.09 -9.11
CA ARG A 129 -12.75 0.82 -9.72
C ARG A 129 -13.21 -0.63 -9.50
N PRO A 130 -12.38 -1.68 -9.67
CA PRO A 130 -12.82 -3.06 -9.41
C PRO A 130 -13.25 -3.28 -7.96
N LEU A 131 -12.61 -2.63 -6.98
CA LEU A 131 -13.00 -2.71 -5.57
C LEU A 131 -14.40 -2.10 -5.35
N ILE A 132 -14.68 -0.95 -5.96
CA ILE A 132 -15.97 -0.26 -5.83
C ILE A 132 -17.07 -1.05 -6.56
N ALA A 133 -16.80 -1.53 -7.77
CA ALA A 133 -17.73 -2.32 -8.56
C ALA A 133 -18.11 -3.63 -7.84
N GLU A 134 -17.13 -4.34 -7.28
CA GLU A 134 -17.39 -5.56 -6.53
C GLU A 134 -18.14 -5.28 -5.21
N ALA A 135 -17.86 -4.15 -4.57
CA ALA A 135 -18.59 -3.73 -3.37
C ALA A 135 -20.06 -3.40 -3.69
N ALA A 136 -20.31 -2.74 -4.82
CA ALA A 136 -21.65 -2.49 -5.32
C ALA A 136 -22.39 -3.81 -5.63
N ARG A 137 -21.74 -4.75 -6.33
CA ARG A 137 -22.30 -6.07 -6.65
C ARG A 137 -22.70 -6.85 -5.40
N GLN A 138 -21.95 -6.71 -4.31
CA GLN A 138 -22.20 -7.38 -3.02
C GLN A 138 -23.09 -6.58 -2.06
N GLY A 139 -23.62 -5.40 -2.45
CA GLY A 139 -24.46 -4.57 -1.59
C GLY A 139 -23.74 -4.05 -0.34
N LEU A 140 -22.45 -3.74 -0.45
CA LEU A 140 -21.62 -3.31 0.68
C LEU A 140 -21.76 -1.80 0.97
N ARG A 141 -21.33 -1.41 2.16
CA ARG A 141 -21.08 -0.01 2.51
C ARG A 141 -19.66 0.41 2.11
N LEU A 142 -19.48 1.69 1.84
CA LEU A 142 -18.23 2.32 1.44
C LEU A 142 -17.91 3.53 2.32
N ALA A 143 -16.64 3.72 2.64
CA ALA A 143 -16.08 4.94 3.18
C ALA A 143 -14.82 5.29 2.40
N PHE A 144 -14.41 6.55 2.45
CA PHE A 144 -13.16 6.96 1.85
C PHE A 144 -12.42 7.97 2.72
N THR A 145 -11.11 8.05 2.49
CA THR A 145 -10.23 9.02 3.14
C THR A 145 -9.44 9.72 2.05
N VAL A 146 -9.45 11.05 2.07
CA VAL A 146 -8.69 11.88 1.12
C VAL A 146 -7.60 12.65 1.84
N ARG A 147 -6.52 12.97 1.13
CA ARG A 147 -5.51 13.93 1.57
C ARG A 147 -5.44 15.07 0.58
N LEU A 148 -5.42 16.30 1.07
CA LEU A 148 -5.24 17.51 0.27
C LEU A 148 -4.58 18.61 1.11
N ALA A 149 -4.21 19.72 0.48
CA ALA A 149 -3.68 20.88 1.18
C ALA A 149 -4.73 21.40 2.20
N LYS A 150 -4.32 21.85 3.38
CA LYS A 150 -5.26 22.35 4.40
C LYS A 150 -6.18 23.45 3.87
N THR A 151 -5.65 24.31 3.00
CA THR A 151 -6.37 25.40 2.34
C THR A 151 -7.43 24.94 1.35
N GLY A 152 -7.41 23.66 0.93
CA GLY A 152 -8.41 23.10 0.04
C GLY A 152 -9.72 22.71 0.75
N TYR A 153 -9.71 22.57 2.08
CA TYR A 153 -10.93 22.27 2.84
C TYR A 153 -11.70 23.55 3.18
N VAL A 154 -13.02 23.52 2.99
CA VAL A 154 -13.92 24.63 3.33
C VAL A 154 -14.11 24.75 4.84
N HIS A 155 -14.18 23.61 5.51
CA HIS A 155 -14.43 23.53 6.95
C HIS A 155 -13.12 23.40 7.75
N PRO A 156 -13.07 23.93 8.99
CA PRO A 156 -11.93 23.73 9.86
C PRO A 156 -11.75 22.25 10.23
N SER A 157 -10.52 21.89 10.54
CA SER A 157 -10.14 20.53 10.95
C SER A 157 -11.02 20.02 12.09
N GLY A 158 -11.64 18.86 11.90
CA GLY A 158 -12.48 18.23 12.92
C GLY A 158 -13.91 18.80 13.03
N SER A 159 -14.32 19.66 12.09
CA SER A 159 -15.69 20.16 12.02
C SER A 159 -16.71 19.02 11.92
N ARG A 160 -17.77 19.09 12.72
CA ARG A 160 -18.90 18.15 12.66
C ARG A 160 -19.70 18.26 11.36
N THR A 161 -19.67 19.44 10.74
CA THR A 161 -20.35 19.70 9.46
C THR A 161 -19.62 19.03 8.30
N ASP A 162 -18.30 18.91 8.39
CA ASP A 162 -17.46 18.31 7.35
C ASP A 162 -17.62 16.78 7.29
N SER A 163 -17.43 16.14 8.44
CA SER A 163 -17.43 14.67 8.57
C SER A 163 -18.34 14.23 9.72
N PRO A 164 -19.68 14.20 9.52
CA PRO A 164 -20.62 13.82 10.56
C PRO A 164 -20.30 12.44 11.15
N GLY A 165 -20.17 12.38 12.48
CA GLY A 165 -19.89 11.15 13.22
C GLY A 165 -18.41 10.79 13.40
N ILE A 166 -17.49 11.38 12.64
CA ILE A 166 -16.08 10.96 12.60
C ILE A 166 -15.21 12.01 13.29
N ARG A 167 -15.35 12.10 14.62
CA ARG A 167 -14.73 13.18 15.42
C ARG A 167 -13.19 13.15 15.45
N ARG A 168 -12.53 12.09 14.95
CA ARG A 168 -11.08 11.83 15.19
C ARG A 168 -10.25 11.38 13.98
N ASP A 169 -10.81 11.26 12.79
CA ASP A 169 -10.04 10.80 11.62
C ASP A 169 -9.50 11.96 10.78
N VAL A 170 -9.03 13.02 11.45
CA VAL A 170 -8.31 14.13 10.84
C VAL A 170 -6.84 14.00 11.18
N ILE A 171 -6.00 13.78 10.16
CA ILE A 171 -4.55 13.67 10.33
C ILE A 171 -3.88 14.87 9.67
N GLN A 172 -3.45 15.83 10.49
CA GLN A 172 -2.63 16.94 10.04
C GLN A 172 -1.19 16.47 9.86
N ARG A 173 -0.58 16.82 8.73
CA ARG A 173 0.81 16.46 8.42
C ARG A 173 1.69 17.70 8.41
N ALA A 174 2.99 17.48 8.59
CA ALA A 174 3.99 18.54 8.65
C ALA A 174 4.14 19.31 7.32
N ASP A 175 3.74 18.70 6.19
CA ASP A 175 3.80 19.31 4.86
C ASP A 175 2.54 20.13 4.51
N HIS A 176 1.86 20.69 5.52
CA HIS A 176 0.66 21.52 5.37
C HIS A 176 -0.52 20.84 4.65
N THR A 177 -0.50 19.52 4.57
CA THR A 177 -1.63 18.72 4.09
C THR A 177 -2.40 18.11 5.26
N GLU A 178 -3.63 17.69 4.98
CA GLU A 178 -4.50 17.07 5.95
C GLU A 178 -5.30 15.93 5.32
N GLU A 179 -5.37 14.81 6.05
CA GLU A 179 -6.21 13.67 5.71
C GLU A 179 -7.55 13.77 6.44
N ARG A 180 -8.66 13.57 5.72
CA ARG A 180 -10.01 13.50 6.29
C ARG A 180 -10.74 12.26 5.80
N SER A 181 -11.47 11.63 6.71
CA SER A 181 -12.27 10.44 6.42
C SER A 181 -13.75 10.73 6.39
N TYR A 182 -14.43 10.22 5.36
CA TYR A 182 -15.85 10.33 5.14
C TYR A 182 -16.47 8.93 5.18
N GLY A 183 -17.35 8.71 6.16
CA GLY A 183 -17.91 7.40 6.48
C GLY A 183 -17.00 6.52 7.35
N SER A 184 -17.63 5.65 8.14
CA SER A 184 -16.97 4.58 8.89
C SER A 184 -17.94 3.44 9.19
N ALA A 185 -17.42 2.27 9.56
CA ALA A 185 -18.26 1.16 9.99
C ALA A 185 -19.08 1.47 11.26
N GLN A 186 -18.63 2.44 12.06
CA GLN A 186 -19.25 2.84 13.32
C GLN A 186 -20.30 3.94 13.14
N THR A 187 -20.10 4.82 12.17
CA THR A 187 -20.89 6.06 12.01
C THR A 187 -21.75 6.06 10.76
N GLY A 188 -21.76 4.94 10.03
CA GLY A 188 -22.38 4.82 8.72
C GLY A 188 -21.41 5.14 7.60
N GLY A 189 -21.65 4.51 6.45
CA GLY A 189 -20.93 4.73 5.19
C GLY A 189 -21.90 4.97 4.05
N PHE A 190 -21.35 5.28 2.90
CA PHE A 190 -22.08 5.40 1.64
C PHE A 190 -22.55 4.03 1.16
N ASP A 191 -23.62 4.00 0.37
CA ASP A 191 -23.93 2.83 -0.43
C ASP A 191 -22.86 2.67 -1.53
N ALA A 192 -22.25 1.49 -1.63
CA ALA A 192 -21.27 1.24 -2.67
C ALA A 192 -21.88 1.32 -4.08
N ALA A 193 -23.16 0.98 -4.26
CA ALA A 193 -23.85 1.10 -5.55
C ALA A 193 -24.00 2.55 -5.99
N ASP A 194 -24.30 3.47 -5.05
CA ASP A 194 -24.38 4.90 -5.34
C ASP A 194 -23.03 5.46 -5.79
N PHE A 195 -21.96 5.07 -5.09
CA PHE A 195 -20.62 5.50 -5.44
C PHE A 195 -20.12 4.86 -6.74
N ALA A 196 -20.50 3.61 -7.04
CA ALA A 196 -20.20 2.99 -8.33
C ALA A 196 -20.81 3.77 -9.49
N ARG A 197 -22.08 4.18 -9.40
CA ARG A 197 -22.73 5.02 -10.42
C ARG A 197 -22.01 6.35 -10.63
N ARG A 198 -21.53 6.99 -9.55
CA ARG A 198 -20.73 8.22 -9.65
C ARG A 198 -19.40 7.99 -10.37
N VAL A 199 -18.71 6.89 -10.06
CA VAL A 199 -17.46 6.50 -10.74
C VAL A 199 -17.70 6.24 -12.22
N ASP A 200 -18.79 5.56 -12.57
CA ASP A 200 -19.12 5.31 -13.98
C ASP A 200 -19.50 6.60 -14.72
N ALA A 201 -20.25 7.51 -14.08
CA ALA A 201 -20.54 8.84 -14.62
C ALA A 201 -19.27 9.70 -14.84
N ALA A 202 -18.22 9.47 -14.04
CA ALA A 202 -16.91 10.07 -14.21
C ALA A 202 -15.99 9.28 -15.19
N GLY A 203 -16.54 8.40 -16.03
CA GLY A 203 -15.77 7.63 -17.00
C GLY A 203 -14.85 6.57 -16.38
N GLY A 204 -15.10 6.16 -15.14
CA GLY A 204 -14.25 5.25 -14.37
C GLY A 204 -13.16 5.94 -13.56
N ASP A 205 -13.10 7.27 -13.56
CA ASP A 205 -12.18 8.06 -12.72
C ASP A 205 -12.71 8.15 -11.28
N VAL A 206 -12.06 7.41 -10.39
CA VAL A 206 -12.42 7.36 -8.97
C VAL A 206 -12.01 8.64 -8.25
N THR A 207 -10.90 9.26 -8.65
CA THR A 207 -10.47 10.54 -8.07
C THR A 207 -11.49 11.63 -8.39
N ALA A 208 -11.93 11.73 -9.65
CA ALA A 208 -12.90 12.71 -10.11
C ALA A 208 -14.26 12.52 -9.42
N ALA A 209 -14.75 11.28 -9.32
CA ALA A 209 -16.01 10.99 -8.63
C ALA A 209 -15.99 11.39 -7.15
N VAL A 210 -14.89 11.14 -6.44
CA VAL A 210 -14.72 11.56 -5.04
C VAL A 210 -14.59 13.08 -4.94
N HIS A 211 -13.81 13.70 -5.82
CA HIS A 211 -13.63 15.15 -5.86
C HIS A 211 -14.97 15.87 -6.11
N GLN A 212 -15.73 15.44 -7.11
CA GLN A 212 -17.07 15.97 -7.42
C GLN A 212 -18.00 15.87 -6.21
N TRP A 213 -18.06 14.71 -5.55
CA TRP A 213 -18.87 14.57 -4.34
C TRP A 213 -18.43 15.55 -3.24
N LEU A 214 -17.12 15.73 -3.01
CA LEU A 214 -16.62 16.65 -1.99
C LEU A 214 -16.94 18.12 -2.32
N VAL A 215 -16.92 18.51 -3.59
CA VAL A 215 -17.30 19.86 -4.05
C VAL A 215 -18.80 20.07 -3.95
N GLU A 216 -19.61 19.15 -4.49
CA GLU A 216 -21.09 19.19 -4.44
C GLU A 216 -21.62 19.31 -3.02
N THR A 217 -20.90 18.69 -2.08
CA THR A 217 -21.27 18.69 -0.68
C THR A 217 -20.59 19.82 0.11
N GLY A 218 -19.77 20.68 -0.52
CA GLY A 218 -19.17 21.84 0.13
C GLY A 218 -18.07 21.50 1.15
N ARG A 219 -17.42 20.33 1.02
CA ARG A 219 -16.32 19.90 1.91
C ARG A 219 -14.97 20.47 1.45
N ILE A 220 -14.79 20.66 0.15
CA ILE A 220 -13.59 21.21 -0.46
C ILE A 220 -13.91 22.31 -1.48
N HIS A 221 -12.93 23.17 -1.75
CA HIS A 221 -12.98 24.12 -2.86
C HIS A 221 -12.82 23.40 -4.22
N LEU A 222 -13.35 23.99 -5.29
CA LEU A 222 -13.34 23.40 -6.63
C LEU A 222 -11.92 23.15 -7.19
N ASP A 223 -10.96 23.97 -6.79
CA ASP A 223 -9.55 23.90 -7.20
C ASP A 223 -8.70 23.01 -6.28
N ALA A 224 -9.29 22.39 -5.25
CA ALA A 224 -8.58 21.56 -4.29
C ALA A 224 -8.06 20.26 -4.93
N HIS A 225 -6.75 20.04 -4.85
CA HIS A 225 -6.14 18.85 -5.44
C HIS A 225 -6.01 17.69 -4.44
N VAL A 226 -6.59 16.53 -4.81
CA VAL A 226 -6.47 15.29 -4.04
C VAL A 226 -5.07 14.67 -4.24
N LEU A 227 -4.31 14.52 -3.16
CA LEU A 227 -2.95 13.94 -3.16
C LEU A 227 -2.94 12.45 -2.82
N HIS A 228 -3.99 12.00 -2.12
CA HIS A 228 -4.14 10.64 -1.63
C HIS A 228 -5.61 10.27 -1.58
N LEU A 229 -5.90 9.01 -1.88
CA LEU A 229 -7.24 8.45 -1.73
C LEU A 229 -7.15 7.03 -1.17
N GLU A 230 -7.99 6.75 -0.19
CA GLU A 230 -8.25 5.41 0.31
C GLU A 230 -9.75 5.13 0.25
N ILE A 231 -10.11 3.92 -0.17
CA ILE A 231 -11.46 3.37 -0.13
C ILE A 231 -11.47 2.20 0.86
N ARG A 232 -12.51 2.14 1.69
CA ARG A 232 -12.77 1.07 2.65
C ARG A 232 -14.20 0.57 2.44
N THR A 233 -14.41 -0.73 2.39
CA THR A 233 -15.74 -1.33 2.22
C THR A 233 -16.00 -2.40 3.28
N TRP A 234 -17.25 -2.57 3.67
CA TRP A 234 -17.68 -3.58 4.64
C TRP A 234 -19.14 -3.99 4.42
N ARG A 235 -19.51 -5.19 4.86
CA ARG A 235 -20.92 -5.59 4.96
C ARG A 235 -21.64 -4.76 6.01
N PRO A 236 -22.81 -4.18 5.71
CA PRO A 236 -23.67 -3.61 6.74
C PRO A 236 -24.01 -4.70 7.78
N ARG A 237 -24.13 -4.30 9.05
CA ARG A 237 -24.59 -5.18 10.14
C ARG A 237 -26.10 -5.32 10.10
#